data_AF-A0A2W4S7K4-F1
#
_entry.id   AF-A0A2W4S7K4-F1
#
_cell.length_a   1.000
_cell.length_b   1.000
_cell.length_c   1.000
_cell.angle_alpha   90.00
_cell.angle_beta   90.00
_cell.angle_gamma   90.00
#
_symmetry.space_group_name_H-M   'P 1'
#
loop_
_entity.id
_entity.type
_entity.pdbx_description
1 polymer ?
#
loop_
_entity_poly.entity_id
_entity_poly.type
_entity_poly.pdbx_seq_one_letter_code
_entity_poly.pdbx_strand_id
1 'polypeptide(L)'
;MSRNRKALLVVGLVALAFLAGFGWQFVRAERLERELTQTRRELALLRAETAIAAAAASAQRGNEDMALKLASDFFTRLQAEIGNAPAEARAELEEILAQRDVAIAAVSRGGPEGRELLARLYARYRVAIGGPDNALPVAAEPPTGGL
;
A
#
# COMPACT_ATOMS: atom_id res chain seq x y z
N MET A 1 54.12 29.13 21.74
CA MET A 1 53.05 28.91 20.74
C MET A 1 52.32 30.22 20.53
N SER A 2 52.47 30.88 19.37
CA SER A 2 51.93 32.23 19.14
C SER A 2 50.40 32.24 19.17
N ARG A 3 49.81 33.35 19.66
CA ARG A 3 48.36 33.58 19.76
C ARG A 3 47.60 33.20 18.49
N ASN A 4 48.19 33.43 17.32
CA ASN A 4 47.62 33.16 16.00
C ASN A 4 47.48 31.65 15.71
N ARG A 5 48.43 30.80 16.15
CA ARG A 5 48.31 29.34 16.02
C ARG A 5 47.18 28.78 16.90
N LYS A 6 46.99 29.35 18.10
CA LYS A 6 45.87 28.97 18.98
C LYS A 6 44.52 29.36 18.38
N ALA A 7 44.42 30.56 17.78
CA ALA A 7 43.20 31.01 17.11
C ALA A 7 42.83 30.12 15.92
N LEU A 8 43.80 29.77 15.06
CA LEU A 8 43.58 28.86 13.92
C LEU A 8 43.11 27.47 14.37
N LEU A 9 43.70 26.93 15.45
CA LEU A 9 43.27 25.65 16.01
C LEU A 9 41.82 25.70 16.52
N VAL A 10 41.44 26.75 17.24
CA VAL A 10 40.07 26.90 17.74
C VAL A 10 39.07 27.00 16.59
N VAL A 11 39.37 27.80 15.56
CA VAL A 11 38.50 27.93 14.38
C VAL A 11 38.36 26.60 13.64
N GLY A 12 39.46 25.86 13.45
CA GLY A 12 39.41 24.54 12.83
C GLY A 12 38.57 23.54 13.61
N LEU A 13 38.64 23.59 14.94
CA LEU A 13 37.89 22.69 15.83
C LEU A 13 36.38 23.02 15.83
N VAL A 14 36.03 24.31 15.82
CA VAL A 14 34.64 24.76 15.67
C VAL A 14 34.07 24.37 14.30
N ALA A 15 34.84 24.54 13.22
CA ALA A 15 34.43 24.16 11.88
C ALA A 15 34.21 22.64 11.75
N LEU A 16 35.09 21.83 12.34
CA LEU A 16 34.93 20.38 12.39
C LEU A 16 33.69 19.96 13.19
N ALA A 17 33.45 20.56 14.35
CA ALA A 17 32.26 20.29 15.15
C ALA A 17 30.97 20.67 14.40
N PHE A 18 31.00 21.80 13.69
CA PHE A 18 29.88 22.25 12.85
C PHE A 18 29.60 21.28 11.70
N LEU A 19 30.64 20.85 10.97
CA LEU A 19 30.50 19.88 9.88
C LEU A 19 30.02 18.51 10.37
N ALA A 20 30.52 18.05 11.52
CA ALA A 20 30.07 16.79 12.12
C ALA A 20 28.59 16.85 12.52
N GLY A 21 28.16 17.96 13.15
CA GLY A 21 26.76 18.19 13.50
C GLY A 21 25.86 18.29 12.26
N PHE A 22 26.28 19.05 11.25
CA PHE A 22 25.54 19.22 10.01
C PHE A 22 25.42 17.92 9.22
N GLY A 23 26.52 17.17 9.07
CA GLY A 23 26.53 15.88 8.38
C GLY A 23 25.63 14.84 9.05
N TRP A 24 25.62 14.77 10.39
CA TRP A 24 24.72 13.88 11.12
C TRP A 24 23.24 14.24 10.92
N GLN A 25 22.92 15.53 10.96
CA GLN A 25 21.55 16.01 10.73
C GLN A 25 21.08 15.74 9.29
N PHE A 26 21.97 15.89 8.31
CA PHE A 26 21.66 15.61 6.92
C PHE A 26 21.33 14.12 6.68
N VAL A 27 22.18 13.22 7.20
CA VAL A 27 21.94 11.76 7.11
C VAL A 27 20.65 11.36 7.82
N ARG A 28 20.35 11.99 8.97
CA ARG A 28 19.10 11.75 9.71
C ARG A 28 17.87 12.22 8.93
N ALA A 29 17.95 13.39 8.29
CA ALA A 29 16.87 13.93 7.49
C ALA A 29 16.56 13.02 6.29
N GLU A 30 17.58 12.57 5.55
CA GLU A 30 17.37 11.64 4.43
C GLU A 30 16.76 10.30 4.87
N ARG A 31 17.16 9.76 6.03
CA ARG A 31 16.55 8.52 6.55
C ARG A 31 15.08 8.71 6.87
N LEU A 32 14.75 9.80 7.57
CA LEU A 32 13.37 10.11 7.92
C LEU A 32 12.51 10.34 6.68
N GLU A 33 13.04 11.01 5.65
CA GLU A 33 12.32 11.24 4.39
C GLU A 33 12.04 9.92 3.64
N ARG A 34 13.01 8.99 3.65
CA ARG A 34 12.82 7.65 3.09
C ARG A 34 11.77 6.84 3.86
N GLU A 35 11.85 6.81 5.18
CA GLU A 35 10.87 6.11 6.03
C GLU A 35 9.47 6.70 5.85
N LEU A 36 9.36 8.03 5.78
CA LEU A 36 8.09 8.74 5.57
C LEU A 36 7.49 8.38 4.20
N THR A 37 8.32 8.38 3.16
CA THR A 37 7.90 8.00 1.81
C THR A 37 7.42 6.55 1.76
N GLN A 38 8.15 5.63 2.39
CA GLN A 38 7.75 4.22 2.48
C GLN A 38 6.44 4.05 3.26
N THR A 39 6.33 4.66 4.43
CA THR A 39 5.13 4.57 5.29
C THR A 39 3.89 5.12 4.57
N ARG A 40 4.04 6.21 3.80
CA ARG A 40 2.94 6.77 2.99
C ARG A 40 2.47 5.81 1.91
N ARG A 41 3.38 5.09 1.25
CA ARG A 41 3.05 4.09 0.23
C ARG A 41 2.32 2.90 0.83
N GLU A 42 2.82 2.36 1.94
CA GLU A 42 2.17 1.27 2.67
C GLU A 42 0.76 1.68 3.11
N LEU A 43 0.60 2.90 3.64
CA LEU A 43 -0.71 3.43 4.02
C LEU A 43 -1.65 3.59 2.81
N ALA A 44 -1.14 3.96 1.65
CA ALA A 44 -1.94 4.12 0.45
C ALA A 44 -2.47 2.77 -0.07
N LEU A 45 -1.63 1.73 -0.05
CA LEU A 45 -2.02 0.35 -0.38
C LEU A 45 -3.05 -0.21 0.61
N LEU A 46 -2.86 0.01 1.91
CA LEU A 46 -3.84 -0.39 2.93
C LEU A 46 -5.18 0.34 2.76
N ARG A 47 -5.15 1.63 2.40
CA ARG A 47 -6.37 2.39 2.12
C ARG A 47 -7.13 1.82 0.92
N ALA A 48 -6.43 1.43 -0.15
CA ALA A 48 -7.04 0.73 -1.26
C ALA A 48 -7.63 -0.63 -0.81
N GLU A 49 -6.91 -1.40 0.02
CA GLU A 49 -7.44 -2.64 0.61
C GLU A 49 -8.76 -2.42 1.35
N THR A 50 -8.79 -1.41 2.23
CA THR A 50 -10.01 -1.10 2.99
C THR A 50 -11.18 -0.69 2.09
N ALA A 51 -10.91 0.00 0.98
CA ALA A 51 -11.94 0.40 0.03
C ALA A 51 -12.54 -0.82 -0.69
N ILE A 52 -11.72 -1.76 -1.19
CA ILE A 52 -12.24 -2.95 -1.87
C ILE A 52 -12.92 -3.92 -0.89
N ALA A 53 -12.40 -4.06 0.33
CA ALA A 53 -13.05 -4.86 1.37
C ALA A 53 -14.43 -4.28 1.75
N ALA A 54 -14.52 -2.95 1.90
CA ALA A 54 -15.78 -2.27 2.17
C ALA A 54 -16.74 -2.33 0.97
N ALA A 55 -16.24 -2.28 -0.27
CA ALA A 55 -17.03 -2.45 -1.47
C ALA A 55 -17.66 -3.85 -1.52
N ALA A 56 -16.85 -4.90 -1.31
CA ALA A 56 -17.31 -6.28 -1.25
C ALA A 56 -18.35 -6.49 -0.14
N ALA A 57 -18.11 -5.96 1.07
CA ALA A 57 -19.05 -6.05 2.17
C ALA A 57 -20.37 -5.31 1.88
N SER A 58 -20.31 -4.13 1.25
CA SER A 58 -21.51 -3.37 0.85
C SER A 58 -22.32 -4.13 -0.21
N ALA A 59 -21.64 -4.73 -1.19
CA ALA A 59 -22.28 -5.54 -2.22
C ALA A 59 -22.98 -6.76 -1.60
N GLN A 60 -22.33 -7.45 -0.65
CA GLN A 60 -22.90 -8.60 0.04
C GLN A 60 -24.16 -8.27 0.84
N ARG A 61 -24.28 -7.03 1.34
CA ARG A 61 -25.48 -6.52 2.00
C ARG A 61 -26.58 -6.05 1.02
N GLY A 62 -26.34 -6.15 -0.29
CA GLY A 62 -27.27 -5.65 -1.31
C GLY A 62 -27.33 -4.12 -1.34
N ASN A 63 -26.21 -3.44 -1.06
CA ASN A 63 -26.08 -1.99 -1.22
C ASN A 63 -25.16 -1.70 -2.41
N GLU A 64 -25.72 -1.83 -3.62
CA GLU A 64 -25.00 -1.69 -4.89
C GLU A 64 -24.44 -0.28 -5.09
N ASP A 65 -25.18 0.77 -4.70
CA ASP A 65 -24.73 2.16 -4.83
C ASP A 65 -23.48 2.44 -3.99
N MET A 66 -23.48 1.98 -2.74
CA MET A 66 -22.31 2.10 -1.86
C MET A 66 -21.15 1.24 -2.37
N ALA A 67 -21.45 0.02 -2.83
CA ALA A 67 -20.43 -0.86 -3.40
C ALA A 67 -19.76 -0.23 -4.63
N LEU A 68 -20.54 0.39 -5.52
CA LEU A 68 -20.04 1.05 -6.72
C LEU A 68 -19.14 2.25 -6.39
N LYS A 69 -19.57 3.08 -5.42
CA LYS A 69 -18.78 4.20 -4.93
C LYS A 69 -17.43 3.74 -4.36
N LEU A 70 -17.44 2.73 -3.51
CA LEU A 70 -16.24 2.21 -2.86
C LEU A 70 -15.32 1.47 -3.84
N ALA A 71 -15.88 0.72 -4.80
CA ALA A 71 -15.11 0.09 -5.87
C ALA A 71 -14.41 1.15 -6.75
N SER A 72 -15.12 2.23 -7.09
CA SER A 72 -14.53 3.35 -7.85
C SER A 72 -13.39 4.03 -7.08
N ASP A 73 -13.55 4.24 -5.77
CA ASP A 73 -12.51 4.77 -4.89
C ASP A 73 -11.29 3.84 -4.83
N PHE A 74 -11.51 2.53 -4.72
CA PHE A 74 -10.46 1.52 -4.79
C PHE A 74 -9.65 1.62 -6.10
N PHE A 75 -10.30 1.58 -7.26
CA PHE A 75 -9.58 1.61 -8.54
C PHE A 75 -8.86 2.93 -8.77
N THR A 76 -9.42 4.05 -8.31
CA THR A 76 -8.77 5.37 -8.38
C THR A 76 -7.48 5.39 -7.56
N ARG A 77 -7.51 4.85 -6.34
CA ARG A 77 -6.32 4.75 -5.47
C ARG A 77 -5.30 3.77 -6.02
N LEU A 78 -5.75 2.62 -6.50
CA LEU A 78 -4.88 1.62 -7.12
C LEU A 78 -4.13 2.22 -8.31
N GLN A 79 -4.84 2.93 -9.20
CA GLN A 79 -4.23 3.59 -10.35
C GLN A 79 -3.16 4.62 -9.96
N ALA A 80 -3.38 5.36 -8.86
CA ALA A 80 -2.42 6.34 -8.37
C ALA A 80 -1.14 5.71 -7.80
N GLU A 81 -1.25 4.53 -7.17
CA GLU A 81 -0.14 3.90 -6.44
C GLU A 81 0.60 2.82 -7.23
N ILE A 82 0.02 2.33 -8.33
CA ILE A 82 0.56 1.17 -9.07
C ILE A 82 2.00 1.37 -9.57
N GLY A 83 2.36 2.59 -9.94
CA GLY A 83 3.73 2.93 -10.37
C GLY A 83 4.76 2.88 -9.24
N ASN A 84 4.30 2.94 -7.98
CA ASN A 84 5.13 2.89 -6.78
C ASN A 84 5.07 1.52 -6.07
N ALA A 85 4.30 0.57 -6.59
CA ALA A 85 4.15 -0.76 -6.02
C ALA A 85 5.45 -1.58 -6.15
N PRO A 86 5.66 -2.58 -5.26
CA PRO A 86 6.75 -3.55 -5.41
C PRO A 86 6.72 -4.21 -6.79
N ALA A 87 7.88 -4.48 -7.36
CA ALA A 87 7.98 -5.02 -8.72
C ALA A 87 7.30 -6.39 -8.85
N GLU A 88 7.33 -7.18 -7.78
CA GLU A 88 6.72 -8.50 -7.67
C GLU A 88 5.19 -8.44 -7.68
N ALA A 89 4.61 -7.38 -7.11
CA ALA A 89 3.16 -7.16 -7.01
C ALA A 89 2.58 -6.45 -8.24
N ARG A 90 3.41 -5.67 -8.94
CA ARG A 90 2.96 -4.73 -9.96
C ARG A 90 2.16 -5.38 -11.09
N ALA A 91 2.60 -6.52 -11.62
CA ALA A 91 1.88 -7.20 -12.70
C ALA A 91 0.46 -7.62 -12.27
N GLU A 92 0.33 -8.23 -11.08
CA GLU A 92 -0.95 -8.64 -10.52
C GLU A 92 -1.86 -7.43 -10.25
N LEU A 93 -1.31 -6.34 -9.72
CA LEU A 93 -2.05 -5.10 -9.51
C LEU A 93 -2.53 -4.47 -10.84
N GLU A 94 -1.74 -4.59 -11.92
CA GLU A 94 -2.11 -4.09 -13.25
C GLU A 94 -3.25 -4.92 -13.84
N GLU A 95 -3.25 -6.25 -13.64
CA GLU A 95 -4.36 -7.12 -14.01
C GLU A 95 -5.64 -6.85 -13.21
N ILE A 96 -5.51 -6.56 -11.91
CA ILE A 96 -6.64 -6.15 -11.07
C ILE A 96 -7.22 -4.83 -11.59
N LEU A 97 -6.36 -3.85 -11.88
CA LEU A 97 -6.77 -2.55 -12.40
C LEU A 97 -7.46 -2.68 -13.77
N ALA A 98 -6.99 -3.59 -14.63
CA ALA A 98 -7.61 -3.87 -15.93
C ALA A 98 -9.06 -4.38 -15.81
N GLN A 99 -9.44 -4.96 -14.67
CA GLN A 99 -10.81 -5.41 -14.40
C GLN A 99 -11.74 -4.30 -13.93
N ARG A 100 -11.29 -3.04 -13.83
CA ARG A 100 -12.10 -1.90 -13.37
C ARG A 100 -13.45 -1.83 -14.07
N ASP A 101 -13.44 -1.73 -15.39
CA ASP A 101 -14.67 -1.46 -16.14
C ASP A 101 -15.64 -2.65 -16.07
N VAL A 102 -15.12 -3.87 -16.06
CA VAL A 102 -15.89 -5.11 -15.85
C VAL A 102 -16.51 -5.12 -14.44
N ALA A 103 -15.74 -4.77 -13.41
CA ALA A 103 -16.20 -4.74 -12.04
C ALA A 103 -17.28 -3.67 -11.81
N ILE A 104 -17.08 -2.46 -12.31
CA ILE A 104 -18.07 -1.37 -12.24
C ILE A 104 -19.36 -1.79 -12.96
N ALA A 105 -19.26 -2.37 -14.16
CA ALA A 105 -20.43 -2.83 -14.90
C ALA A 105 -21.17 -4.00 -14.20
N ALA A 106 -20.45 -4.92 -13.56
CA ALA A 106 -21.04 -6.02 -12.81
C ALA A 106 -21.74 -5.54 -11.53
N VAL A 107 -21.09 -4.64 -10.78
CA VAL A 107 -21.67 -4.06 -9.56
C VAL A 107 -22.88 -3.18 -9.88
N SER A 108 -22.82 -2.40 -10.96
CA SER A 108 -23.94 -1.56 -11.40
C SER A 108 -25.16 -2.35 -11.85
N ARG A 109 -24.97 -3.57 -12.40
CA ARG A 109 -26.07 -4.48 -12.75
C ARG A 109 -26.70 -5.13 -11.51
N GLY A 110 -25.97 -5.12 -10.39
CA GLY A 110 -26.36 -5.79 -9.15
C GLY A 110 -26.34 -7.31 -9.25
N GLY A 111 -26.75 -7.95 -8.17
CA GLY A 111 -26.85 -9.41 -8.10
C GLY A 111 -25.57 -10.15 -7.69
N PRO A 112 -25.60 -11.49 -7.71
CA PRO A 112 -24.55 -12.33 -7.14
C PRO A 112 -23.21 -12.23 -7.88
N GLU A 113 -23.22 -11.99 -9.19
CA GLU A 113 -22.01 -11.92 -10.02
C GLU A 113 -21.09 -10.76 -9.58
N GLY A 114 -21.63 -9.56 -9.40
CA GLY A 114 -20.87 -8.39 -8.95
C GLY A 114 -20.31 -8.56 -7.53
N ARG A 115 -21.07 -9.23 -6.65
CA ARG A 115 -20.64 -9.54 -5.27
C ARG A 115 -19.45 -10.48 -5.26
N GLU A 116 -19.55 -11.57 -6.02
CA GLU A 116 -18.50 -12.58 -6.12
C GLU A 116 -17.24 -12.00 -6.77
N LEU A 117 -17.41 -11.18 -7.81
CA LEU A 117 -16.29 -10.50 -8.47
C LEU A 117 -15.55 -9.57 -7.50
N LEU A 118 -16.24 -8.72 -6.73
CA LEU A 118 -15.60 -7.87 -5.73
C LEU A 118 -14.88 -8.67 -4.64
N ALA A 119 -15.47 -9.79 -4.18
CA ALA A 119 -14.83 -10.67 -3.21
C ALA A 119 -13.55 -11.31 -3.77
N ARG A 120 -13.57 -11.77 -5.03
CA ARG A 120 -12.38 -12.30 -5.71
C ARG A 120 -11.31 -11.23 -5.91
N LEU A 121 -11.68 -10.02 -6.33
CA LEU A 121 -10.75 -8.91 -6.49
C LEU A 121 -10.09 -8.51 -5.18
N TYR A 122 -10.86 -8.47 -4.08
CA TYR A 122 -10.31 -8.25 -2.74
C TYR A 122 -9.27 -9.33 -2.36
N ALA A 123 -9.62 -10.60 -2.56
CA ALA A 123 -8.71 -11.71 -2.26
C ALA A 123 -7.41 -11.63 -3.08
N ARG A 124 -7.52 -11.41 -4.40
CA ARG A 124 -6.36 -11.24 -5.30
C ARG A 124 -5.49 -10.05 -4.88
N TYR A 125 -6.11 -8.90 -4.61
CA TYR A 125 -5.41 -7.70 -4.17
C TYR A 125 -4.59 -7.94 -2.90
N ARG A 126 -5.20 -8.59 -1.91
CA ARG A 126 -4.55 -8.88 -0.62
C ARG A 126 -3.35 -9.82 -0.77
N VAL A 127 -3.44 -10.82 -1.65
CA VAL A 127 -2.30 -11.69 -1.99
C VAL A 127 -1.21 -10.93 -2.73
N ALA A 128 -1.58 -10.03 -3.65
CA ALA A 128 -0.63 -9.22 -4.40
C ALA A 128 0.23 -8.32 -3.49
N ILE A 129 -0.38 -7.69 -2.47
CA ILE A 129 0.32 -6.76 -1.58
C ILE A 129 0.97 -7.42 -0.35
N GLY A 130 0.45 -8.57 0.09
CA GLY A 130 0.85 -9.22 1.34
C GLY A 130 1.47 -10.61 1.18
N GLY A 131 1.55 -11.14 -0.04
CA GLY A 131 2.01 -12.49 -0.31
C GLY A 131 0.99 -13.58 0.07
N PRO A 132 1.34 -14.87 -0.12
CA PRO A 132 0.45 -16.00 0.14
C PRO A 132 -0.01 -16.11 1.59
N ASP A 133 0.77 -15.60 2.54
CA ASP A 133 0.44 -15.59 3.98
C ASP A 133 -0.79 -14.72 4.30
N ASN A 134 -1.16 -13.82 3.38
CA ASN A 134 -2.33 -12.96 3.49
C ASN A 134 -3.54 -13.48 2.69
N ALA A 135 -3.47 -14.68 2.11
CA ALA A 135 -4.62 -15.31 1.48
C ALA A 135 -5.79 -15.44 2.48
N LEU A 136 -7.02 -15.17 2.01
CA LEU A 136 -8.20 -15.40 2.84
C LEU A 136 -8.27 -16.89 3.21
N PRO A 137 -8.57 -17.24 4.48
CA PRO A 137 -8.68 -18.63 4.88
C PRO A 137 -9.78 -19.30 4.06
N VAL A 138 -9.38 -20.21 3.17
CA VAL A 138 -10.30 -21.19 2.59
C VAL A 138 -10.70 -22.10 3.75
N ALA A 139 -12.00 -22.23 4.02
CA ALA A 139 -12.47 -23.20 5.00
C ALA A 139 -11.89 -24.57 4.62
N ALA A 140 -11.02 -25.12 5.46
CA ALA A 140 -10.48 -26.46 5.26
C ALA A 140 -11.66 -27.41 5.11
N GLU A 141 -11.70 -28.18 4.01
CA GLU A 141 -12.70 -29.22 3.84
C GLU A 141 -12.71 -30.09 5.11
N PRO A 142 -13.89 -30.39 5.69
CA PRO A 142 -13.94 -31.31 6.80
C PRO A 142 -13.28 -32.62 6.35
N PRO A 143 -12.44 -33.24 7.19
CA PRO A 143 -11.77 -34.47 6.82
C PRO A 143 -12.82 -35.49 6.40
N THR A 144 -12.80 -35.88 5.13
CA THR A 144 -13.49 -37.04 4.60
C THR A 144 -12.79 -38.30 5.12
N GLY A 145 -12.92 -38.56 6.42
CA GLY A 145 -12.79 -39.89 7.00
C GLY A 145 -14.22 -40.39 7.19
N GLY A 146 -14.73 -41.33 6.43
CA GLY A 146 -14.17 -42.67 6.26
C GLY A 146 -15.00 -43.58 7.17
N LEU A 147 -16.03 -44.19 6.59
CA LEU A 147 -16.87 -45.22 7.23
C LEU A 147 -16.03 -46.41 7.71
#